data_AF-R7TL09-F1
#
_entry.id   AF-R7TL09-F1
#
_cell.length_a   1.000
_cell.length_b   1.000
_cell.length_c   1.000
_cell.angle_alpha   90.00
_cell.angle_beta   90.00
_cell.angle_gamma   90.00
#
_symmetry.space_group_name_H-M   'P 1'
#
loop_
_entity.id
_entity.type
_entity.pdbx_description
1 polymer ?
#
loop_
_entity_poly.entity_id
_entity_poly.type
_entity_poly.pdbx_seq_one_letter_code
_entity_poly.pdbx_strand_id
1 'polypeptide(L)'
;MIANGNSYTVRLVTTQSSARSFSRLATEWIWYWKDEYGNWNEYIARDGCNKVGISSKEIEDAYAQSTPQLGFSTESYEYEIDLQHMVQHNLSVSTERPVSRRPRLPLVGGRENSHLPPHWDKQHGSGNIAFVEVNRGCSEWSIIANLFEKTLPNESLKKIVRIQNEELWGSFCWKKKWMQKSLTDDEKLLFHGTKQEYIDRIAQEGFDWRNSGSSVGALFGEGSYFARDASYSKHYTDSRQLFVVRVLVGKTAQGKAHYRKPPSNYNSCVDNPSNPTIYVIFDFAQTYPEYLITY
;
A
#
# COMPACT_ATOMS: atom_id res chain seq x y z
N MET A 1 51.66 7.52 -4.11
CA MET A 1 51.63 8.88 -4.69
C MET A 1 50.27 9.13 -5.30
N ILE A 2 49.57 10.14 -4.78
CA ILE A 2 48.65 11.12 -5.42
C ILE A 2 48.52 10.95 -6.95
N ALA A 3 47.40 11.13 -7.64
CA ALA A 3 45.96 11.20 -7.39
C ALA A 3 45.33 11.20 -8.81
N ASN A 4 44.04 10.87 -8.91
CA ASN A 4 43.04 11.69 -9.61
C ASN A 4 41.71 10.95 -9.61
N GLY A 5 41.00 11.09 -8.50
CA GLY A 5 39.57 10.79 -8.42
C GLY A 5 38.82 11.83 -9.22
N ASN A 6 38.48 11.49 -10.47
CA ASN A 6 37.44 12.21 -11.18
C ASN A 6 36.10 11.81 -10.54
N SER A 7 35.62 12.66 -9.62
CA SER A 7 34.21 12.65 -9.22
C SER A 7 33.38 13.07 -10.42
N TYR A 8 32.82 12.09 -11.14
CA TYR A 8 31.85 12.36 -12.18
C TYR A 8 30.58 12.92 -11.53
N THR A 9 30.25 14.18 -11.80
CA THR A 9 28.96 14.76 -11.45
C THR A 9 27.91 14.13 -12.36
N VAL A 10 27.27 13.06 -11.91
CA VAL A 10 26.12 12.48 -12.62
C VAL A 10 24.96 13.47 -12.50
N ARG A 11 24.80 14.34 -13.50
CA ARG A 11 23.56 15.10 -13.68
C ARG A 11 22.55 14.19 -14.36
N LEU A 12 21.62 13.65 -13.57
CA LEU A 12 20.41 13.06 -14.11
C LEU A 12 19.70 14.14 -14.95
N VAL A 13 19.36 13.81 -16.19
CA VAL A 13 18.54 14.66 -17.05
C VAL A 13 17.13 14.65 -16.46
N THR A 14 16.87 15.54 -15.50
CA THR A 14 15.56 15.68 -14.89
C THR A 14 14.65 16.43 -15.85
N THR A 15 13.45 15.91 -16.03
CA THR A 15 12.35 16.65 -16.65
C THR A 15 12.05 17.94 -15.86
N GLN A 16 11.34 18.89 -16.47
CA GLN A 16 11.00 20.16 -15.83
C GLN A 16 10.35 19.93 -14.44
N SER A 17 10.73 20.72 -13.43
CA SER A 17 10.15 20.62 -12.07
C SER A 17 8.62 20.72 -12.12
N SER A 18 7.92 19.96 -11.26
CA SER A 18 6.46 20.04 -11.11
C SER A 18 5.98 21.43 -10.67
N ALA A 19 6.85 22.23 -10.05
CA ALA A 19 6.57 23.64 -9.76
C ALA A 19 6.47 24.52 -11.02
N ARG A 20 7.03 24.07 -12.16
CA ARG A 20 7.06 24.81 -13.44
C ARG A 20 6.32 24.12 -14.57
N SER A 21 5.72 22.95 -14.33
CA SER A 21 5.07 22.16 -15.38
C SER A 21 3.92 21.30 -14.83
N PHE A 22 2.77 21.38 -15.48
CA PHE A 22 1.63 20.48 -15.24
C PHE A 22 1.78 19.13 -15.97
N SER A 23 2.92 18.89 -16.62
CA SER A 23 3.20 17.62 -17.29
C SER A 23 3.22 16.47 -16.27
N ARG A 24 2.62 15.34 -16.64
CA ARG A 24 2.73 14.09 -15.86
C ARG A 24 4.14 13.52 -15.82
N LEU A 25 5.03 14.04 -16.66
CA LEU A 25 6.45 13.70 -16.68
C LEU A 25 7.28 14.67 -15.82
N ALA A 26 6.69 15.71 -15.24
CA ALA A 26 7.41 16.70 -14.45
C ALA A 26 8.03 16.07 -13.19
N THR A 27 9.27 16.45 -12.88
CA THR A 27 9.98 15.92 -11.71
C THR A 27 9.42 16.57 -10.44
N GLU A 28 8.85 15.77 -9.55
CA GLU A 28 8.53 16.20 -8.20
C GLU A 28 9.82 16.26 -7.38
N TRP A 29 10.11 17.39 -6.74
CA TRP A 29 11.30 17.57 -5.90
C TRP A 29 10.91 17.55 -4.42
N ILE A 30 11.65 16.79 -3.62
CA ILE A 30 11.47 16.70 -2.17
C ILE A 30 12.63 17.41 -1.49
N TRP A 31 12.33 18.21 -0.47
CA TRP A 31 13.29 19.01 0.27
C TRP A 31 13.56 18.39 1.64
N TYR A 32 14.84 18.40 2.04
CA TYR A 32 15.32 17.81 3.29
C TYR A 32 16.24 18.77 4.03
N TRP A 33 16.29 18.67 5.35
CA TRP A 33 17.28 19.32 6.21
C TRP A 33 18.07 18.28 6.99
N LYS A 34 19.34 18.57 7.29
CA LYS A 34 20.22 17.66 8.03
C LYS A 34 20.17 17.95 9.53
N ASP A 35 19.88 16.94 10.35
CA ASP A 35 19.90 17.07 11.81
C ASP A 35 21.32 16.96 12.40
N GLU A 36 21.40 17.15 13.72
CA GLU A 36 22.65 17.08 14.50
C GLU A 36 23.29 15.70 14.52
N TYR A 37 22.51 14.64 14.28
CA TYR A 37 22.99 13.25 14.15
C TYR A 37 23.41 12.93 12.71
N GLY A 38 23.23 13.87 11.80
CA GLY A 38 23.57 13.77 10.39
C GLY A 38 22.51 13.10 9.51
N ASN A 39 21.30 12.86 10.03
CA ASN A 39 20.19 12.33 9.25
C ASN A 39 19.50 13.42 8.44
N TRP A 40 19.01 13.06 7.25
CA TRP A 40 18.23 13.95 6.40
C TRP A 40 16.74 13.77 6.67
N ASN A 41 16.08 14.82 7.13
CA ASN A 41 14.67 14.84 7.49
C ASN A 41 13.88 15.64 6.45
N GLU A 42 12.75 15.12 5.99
CA GLU A 42 11.89 15.79 5.00
C GLU A 42 11.15 16.98 5.62
N TYR A 43 10.98 18.05 4.84
CA TYR A 43 10.06 19.15 5.19
C TYR A 43 8.61 18.75 4.97
N ILE A 44 7.88 18.59 6.09
CA ILE A 44 6.47 18.19 6.13
C ILE A 44 5.67 19.29 6.84
N ALA A 45 4.66 19.84 6.19
CA ALA A 45 3.68 20.72 6.82
C ALA A 45 2.60 19.89 7.54
N ARG A 46 2.17 20.31 8.73
CA ARG A 46 1.02 19.71 9.43
C ARG A 46 -0.26 20.45 9.03
N ASP A 47 -1.30 19.73 8.65
CA ASP A 47 -2.62 20.31 8.33
C ASP A 47 -3.35 20.72 9.63
N GLY A 48 -3.59 22.03 9.81
CA GLY A 48 -4.28 22.61 10.97
C GLY A 48 -4.43 24.14 10.88
N CYS A 49 -5.27 24.73 11.73
CA CYS A 49 -5.63 26.16 11.75
C CYS A 49 -4.48 27.13 12.05
N ASN A 50 -3.35 26.63 12.53
CA ASN A 50 -2.06 27.33 12.54
C ASN A 50 -1.13 26.54 11.62
N LYS A 51 -0.70 27.11 10.49
CA LYS A 51 0.31 26.48 9.61
C LYS A 51 1.62 26.32 10.41
N VAL A 52 1.83 25.14 10.99
CA VAL A 52 3.06 24.78 11.67
C VAL A 52 3.92 24.00 10.69
N GLY A 53 5.10 24.52 10.40
CA GLY A 53 6.06 23.96 9.44
C GLY A 53 5.89 24.49 8.02
N ILE A 54 6.61 23.86 7.10
CA ILE A 54 6.61 24.18 5.67
C ILE A 54 6.70 22.88 4.87
N SER A 55 6.01 22.83 3.73
CA SER A 55 6.03 21.64 2.86
C SER A 55 7.12 21.70 1.81
N SER A 56 7.64 20.54 1.38
CA SER A 56 8.55 20.43 0.23
C SER A 56 8.01 21.12 -1.03
N LYS A 57 6.69 21.14 -1.22
CA LYS A 57 6.05 21.83 -2.34
C LYS A 57 6.21 23.34 -2.25
N GLU A 58 5.95 23.94 -1.09
CA GLU A 58 6.10 25.39 -0.88
C GLU A 58 7.55 25.83 -1.08
N ILE A 59 8.52 25.02 -0.63
CA ILE A 59 9.95 25.29 -0.82
C ILE A 59 10.33 25.17 -2.31
N GLU A 60 9.89 24.13 -3.00
CA GLU A 60 10.19 23.95 -4.42
C GLU A 60 9.53 25.04 -5.28
N ASP A 61 8.31 25.48 -4.96
CA ASP A 61 7.63 26.57 -5.65
C ASP A 61 8.40 27.91 -5.49
N ALA A 62 8.92 28.20 -4.30
CA ALA A 62 9.75 29.37 -4.04
C ALA A 62 11.11 29.29 -4.74
N TYR A 63 11.77 28.14 -4.68
CA TYR A 63 13.03 27.90 -5.39
C TYR A 63 12.86 28.02 -6.90
N ALA A 64 11.78 27.47 -7.44
CA ALA A 64 11.41 27.59 -8.85
C ALA A 64 11.06 29.02 -9.26
N GLN A 65 10.71 29.91 -8.33
CA GLN A 65 10.50 31.34 -8.58
C GLN A 65 11.77 32.18 -8.33
N SER A 66 12.89 31.55 -8.00
CA SER A 66 14.14 32.23 -7.66
C SER A 66 14.02 33.15 -6.45
N THR A 67 13.14 32.81 -5.50
CA THR A 67 13.07 33.45 -4.20
C THR A 67 14.36 33.17 -3.42
N PRO A 68 15.04 34.19 -2.85
CA PRO A 68 16.33 34.00 -2.18
C PRO A 68 16.22 33.30 -0.82
N GLN A 69 15.18 33.63 -0.05
CA GLN A 69 14.99 33.18 1.32
C GLN A 69 13.51 32.88 1.59
N LEU A 70 13.25 31.92 2.47
CA LEU A 70 11.90 31.48 2.80
C LEU A 70 11.75 31.25 4.31
N GLY A 71 10.93 32.06 4.97
CA GLY A 71 10.66 31.95 6.40
C GLY A 71 9.53 30.96 6.73
N PHE A 72 9.67 30.23 7.84
CA PHE A 72 8.60 29.40 8.40
C PHE A 72 8.75 29.22 9.91
N SER A 73 7.65 28.90 10.59
CA SER A 73 7.64 28.68 12.04
C SER A 73 7.20 27.27 12.39
N THR A 74 7.82 26.69 13.41
CA THR A 74 7.42 25.43 14.06
C THR A 74 6.74 25.72 15.39
N GLU A 75 6.31 24.69 16.13
CA GLU A 75 5.71 24.87 17.46
C GLU A 75 6.67 25.55 18.46
N SER A 76 7.98 25.44 18.23
CA SER A 76 9.00 25.84 19.19
C SER A 76 9.96 26.93 18.69
N TYR A 77 10.12 27.09 17.38
CA TYR A 77 11.16 27.95 16.79
C TYR A 77 10.75 28.54 15.45
N GLU A 78 11.31 29.70 15.14
CA GLU A 78 11.25 30.34 13.82
C GLU A 78 12.52 30.04 13.01
N TYR A 79 12.33 29.82 11.72
CA TYR A 79 13.39 29.42 10.81
C TYR A 79 13.33 30.21 9.50
N GLU A 80 14.49 30.34 8.88
CA GLU A 80 14.65 30.85 7.52
C GLU A 80 15.45 29.86 6.69
N ILE A 81 15.00 29.57 5.48
CA ILE A 81 15.73 28.75 4.51
C ILE A 81 16.37 29.69 3.49
N ASP A 82 17.70 29.73 3.45
CA ASP A 82 18.45 30.33 2.36
C ASP A 82 18.52 29.34 1.19
N LEU A 83 17.77 29.65 0.15
CA LEU A 83 17.63 28.82 -1.04
C LEU A 83 18.83 28.96 -2.00
N GLN A 84 19.65 30.01 -1.85
CA GLN A 84 20.85 30.22 -2.65
C GLN A 84 22.03 29.41 -2.10
N HIS A 85 22.20 29.45 -0.78
CA HIS A 85 23.27 28.76 -0.07
C HIS A 85 22.89 27.34 0.37
N MET A 86 21.61 26.96 0.21
CA MET A 86 21.06 25.65 0.58
C MET A 86 21.27 25.34 2.06
N VAL A 87 20.87 26.27 2.93
CA VAL A 87 20.98 26.16 4.39
C VAL A 87 19.72 26.69 5.08
N GLN A 88 19.43 26.16 6.26
CA GLN A 88 18.37 26.63 7.15
C GLN A 88 19.00 27.26 8.39
N HIS A 89 18.52 28.44 8.76
CA HIS A 89 18.90 29.16 9.97
C HIS A 89 17.77 29.08 10.99
N ASN A 90 18.09 28.73 12.23
CA ASN A 90 17.18 28.91 13.36
C ASN A 90 17.33 30.35 13.88
N LEU A 91 16.27 31.14 13.81
CA LEU A 91 16.30 32.56 14.20
C LEU A 91 16.33 32.74 15.73
N SER A 92 15.93 31.73 16.50
CA SER A 92 15.90 31.78 17.97
C SER A 92 17.22 31.38 18.62
N VAL A 93 17.97 30.44 18.02
CA VAL A 93 19.24 29.91 18.60
C VAL A 93 20.44 30.00 17.66
N SER A 94 20.29 30.66 16.50
CA SER A 94 21.36 30.92 15.51
C SER A 94 22.10 29.67 15.03
N THR A 95 21.45 28.49 15.02
CA THR A 95 22.02 27.27 14.46
C THR A 95 21.77 27.19 12.96
N GLU A 96 22.77 26.76 12.20
CA GLU A 96 22.66 26.54 10.76
C GLU A 96 22.64 25.04 10.43
N ARG A 97 21.78 24.63 9.50
CA ARG A 97 21.62 23.25 9.07
C ARG A 97 21.61 23.16 7.54
N PRO A 98 22.39 22.25 6.93
CA PRO A 98 22.34 22.04 5.48
C PRO A 98 20.96 21.60 5.00
N VAL A 99 20.58 22.09 3.82
CA VAL A 99 19.34 21.75 3.13
C VAL A 99 19.66 21.14 1.77
N SER A 100 18.85 20.19 1.32
CA SER A 100 19.04 19.52 0.03
C SER A 100 17.72 19.18 -0.62
N ARG A 101 17.63 19.44 -1.93
CA ARG A 101 16.52 18.97 -2.76
C ARG A 101 16.94 17.72 -3.52
N ARG A 102 16.06 16.73 -3.58
CA ARG A 102 16.29 15.49 -4.32
C ARG A 102 15.07 15.19 -5.19
N PRO A 103 15.28 14.75 -6.44
CA PRO A 103 14.16 14.37 -7.29
C PRO A 103 13.48 13.15 -6.66
N ARG A 104 12.16 13.17 -6.60
CA ARG A 104 11.36 11.98 -6.29
C ARG A 104 11.54 11.01 -7.45
N LEU A 105 12.44 10.05 -7.26
CA LEU A 105 12.75 9.07 -8.29
C LEU A 105 11.49 8.23 -8.58
N PRO A 106 11.10 8.05 -9.86
CA PRO A 106 10.19 6.98 -10.22
C PRO A 106 10.81 5.68 -9.71
N LEU A 107 10.08 4.96 -8.86
CA LEU A 107 10.57 3.83 -8.10
C LEU A 107 11.25 2.77 -9.00
N VAL A 108 12.57 2.81 -9.08
CA VAL A 108 13.39 1.68 -9.51
C VAL A 108 14.19 1.26 -8.28
N GLY A 109 13.68 0.23 -7.60
CA GLY A 109 14.43 -0.60 -6.65
C GLY A 109 15.00 0.10 -5.42
N GLY A 110 14.18 0.30 -4.38
CA GLY A 110 14.66 0.66 -3.04
C GLY A 110 13.53 0.58 -2.01
N ARG A 111 13.64 -0.34 -1.05
CA ARG A 111 12.71 -0.53 0.07
C ARG A 111 12.79 0.66 1.04
N GLU A 112 11.72 1.45 1.15
CA GLU A 112 11.44 2.25 2.34
C GLU A 112 9.97 2.09 2.75
N ASN A 113 9.77 1.99 4.07
CA ASN A 113 8.56 1.59 4.81
C ASN A 113 7.33 2.54 4.67
N SER A 114 7.21 3.30 3.58
CA SER A 114 6.04 4.16 3.29
C SER A 114 4.89 3.42 2.59
N HIS A 115 5.02 2.12 2.37
CA HIS A 115 3.99 1.29 1.73
C HIS A 115 3.24 0.38 2.68
N LEU A 116 3.69 0.18 3.92
CA LEU A 116 2.98 -0.69 4.85
C LEU A 116 1.72 -0.01 5.39
N PRO A 117 0.62 -0.74 5.61
CA PRO A 117 -0.58 -0.16 6.18
C PRO A 117 -0.31 0.47 7.55
N PRO A 118 -0.89 1.65 7.85
CA PRO A 118 -0.63 2.34 9.11
C PRO A 118 -1.12 1.59 10.35
N HIS A 119 -2.02 0.62 10.16
CA HIS A 119 -2.56 -0.22 11.23
C HIS A 119 -1.69 -1.46 11.52
N TRP A 120 -0.58 -1.66 10.80
CA TRP A 120 0.32 -2.77 11.07
C TRP A 120 1.22 -2.50 12.28
N ASP A 121 1.47 -3.55 13.05
CA ASP A 121 2.43 -3.50 14.16
C ASP A 121 3.85 -3.38 13.65
N LYS A 122 4.63 -2.51 14.29
CA LYS A 122 6.01 -2.18 13.91
C LYS A 122 7.05 -3.24 14.30
N GLN A 123 6.62 -4.42 14.77
CA GLN A 123 7.49 -5.40 15.41
C GLN A 123 8.05 -6.44 14.43
N HIS A 124 8.63 -6.05 13.29
CA HIS A 124 9.25 -7.03 12.38
C HIS A 124 10.66 -6.60 11.94
N GLY A 125 11.61 -7.54 12.06
CA GLY A 125 12.80 -7.54 11.22
C GLY A 125 12.37 -7.71 9.76
N SER A 126 13.04 -7.02 8.84
CA SER A 126 12.64 -6.98 7.43
C SER A 126 12.53 -8.37 6.82
N GLY A 127 11.40 -8.64 6.13
CA GLY A 127 11.18 -9.88 5.38
C GLY A 127 10.46 -11.03 6.10
N ASN A 128 9.92 -10.82 7.31
CA ASN A 128 9.14 -11.86 8.02
C ASN A 128 7.63 -11.64 7.92
N ILE A 129 6.88 -12.73 7.70
CA ILE A 129 5.44 -12.77 7.89
C ILE A 129 5.09 -12.70 9.38
N ALA A 130 4.02 -11.98 9.72
CA ALA A 130 3.52 -11.95 11.08
C ALA A 130 2.02 -12.22 11.18
N PHE A 131 1.65 -12.78 12.33
CA PHE A 131 0.29 -13.12 12.69
C PHE A 131 -0.06 -12.37 13.97
N VAL A 132 -0.79 -11.25 13.83
CA VAL A 132 -1.16 -10.39 14.95
C VAL A 132 -2.61 -10.64 15.31
N GLU A 133 -2.88 -11.03 16.56
CA GLU A 133 -4.24 -11.15 17.05
C GLU A 133 -4.88 -9.76 17.21
N VAL A 134 -6.03 -9.55 16.57
CA VAL A 134 -6.77 -8.30 16.63
C VAL A 134 -7.54 -8.23 17.95
N ASN A 135 -7.46 -7.11 18.66
CA ASN A 135 -8.14 -6.93 19.93
C ASN A 135 -9.67 -6.83 19.74
N ARG A 136 -10.43 -7.64 20.47
CA ARG A 136 -11.90 -7.71 20.39
C ARG A 136 -12.65 -6.39 20.58
N GLY A 137 -12.04 -5.42 21.27
CA GLY A 137 -12.66 -4.12 21.54
C GLY A 137 -12.36 -3.02 20.53
N CYS A 138 -11.51 -3.26 19.51
CA CYS A 138 -11.13 -2.21 18.56
C CYS A 138 -12.08 -2.16 17.34
N SER A 139 -12.04 -1.03 16.63
CA SER A 139 -12.86 -0.81 15.43
C SER A 139 -12.58 -1.84 14.32
N GLU A 140 -11.33 -2.25 14.17
CA GLU A 140 -10.90 -3.28 13.21
C GLU A 140 -11.60 -4.62 13.48
N TRP A 141 -11.65 -5.07 14.73
CA TRP A 141 -12.40 -6.28 15.10
C TRP A 141 -13.87 -6.14 14.72
N SER A 142 -14.51 -5.02 15.10
CA SER A 142 -15.93 -4.81 14.82
C SER A 142 -16.25 -4.83 13.32
N ILE A 143 -15.38 -4.26 12.48
CA ILE A 143 -15.56 -4.25 11.02
C ILE A 143 -15.57 -5.69 10.47
N ILE A 144 -14.58 -6.50 10.85
CA ILE A 144 -14.45 -7.87 10.35
C ILE A 144 -15.51 -8.80 10.96
N ALA A 145 -15.85 -8.63 12.24
CA ALA A 145 -16.91 -9.37 12.89
C ALA A 145 -18.27 -9.11 12.23
N ASN A 146 -18.63 -7.84 11.99
CA ASN A 146 -19.87 -7.48 11.31
C ASN A 146 -19.94 -8.06 9.89
N LEU A 147 -18.82 -8.09 9.16
CA LEU A 147 -18.76 -8.68 7.82
C LEU A 147 -19.06 -10.19 7.86
N PHE A 148 -18.51 -10.90 8.84
CA PHE A 148 -18.73 -12.34 9.03
C PHE A 148 -20.17 -12.65 9.50
N GLU A 149 -20.61 -11.99 10.58
CA GLU A 149 -21.89 -12.24 11.25
C GLU A 149 -23.09 -11.92 10.36
N LYS A 150 -22.93 -11.02 9.38
CA LYS A 150 -23.96 -10.71 8.38
C LYS A 150 -24.54 -11.95 7.68
N THR A 151 -23.72 -13.00 7.52
CA THR A 151 -24.13 -14.23 6.81
C THR A 151 -23.99 -15.49 7.66
N LEU A 152 -23.30 -15.43 8.80
CA LEU A 152 -23.18 -16.50 9.78
C LEU A 152 -23.54 -16.03 11.20
N PRO A 153 -24.76 -15.52 11.45
CA PRO A 153 -25.14 -14.94 12.74
C PRO A 153 -25.23 -15.95 13.89
N ASN A 154 -25.33 -17.24 13.57
CA ASN A 154 -25.45 -18.32 14.55
C ASN A 154 -24.07 -18.96 14.90
N GLU A 155 -22.99 -18.50 14.27
CA GLU A 155 -21.64 -18.95 14.58
C GLU A 155 -20.96 -17.93 15.49
N SER A 156 -20.14 -18.40 16.43
CA SER A 156 -19.54 -17.52 17.44
C SER A 156 -18.08 -17.23 17.09
N LEU A 157 -17.82 -16.04 16.56
CA LEU A 157 -16.46 -15.61 16.23
C LEU A 157 -15.53 -15.66 17.45
N LYS A 158 -14.45 -16.43 17.36
CA LYS A 158 -13.49 -16.68 18.45
C LYS A 158 -12.22 -15.87 18.30
N LYS A 159 -11.68 -15.77 17.09
CA LYS A 159 -10.37 -15.17 16.85
C LYS A 159 -10.33 -14.47 15.50
N ILE A 160 -9.64 -13.34 15.44
CA ILE A 160 -9.25 -12.65 14.22
C ILE A 160 -7.75 -12.43 14.31
N VAL A 161 -7.02 -12.94 13.32
CA VAL A 161 -5.58 -12.76 13.19
C VAL A 161 -5.33 -11.95 11.93
N ARG A 162 -4.75 -10.75 12.07
CA ARG A 162 -4.22 -9.96 10.96
C ARG A 162 -2.92 -10.59 10.48
N ILE A 163 -2.84 -10.80 9.17
CA ILE A 163 -1.65 -11.30 8.49
C ILE A 163 -0.88 -10.08 7.98
N GLN A 164 0.39 -9.97 8.36
CA GLN A 164 1.30 -8.92 7.91
C GLN A 164 2.40 -9.56 7.08
N ASN A 165 2.21 -9.62 5.77
CA ASN A 165 3.16 -10.17 4.81
C ASN A 165 3.60 -9.05 3.86
N GLU A 166 4.78 -8.47 4.10
CA GLU A 166 5.29 -7.31 3.34
C GLU A 166 5.45 -7.60 1.84
N GLU A 167 5.82 -8.83 1.46
CA GLU A 167 6.04 -9.23 0.08
C GLU A 167 4.72 -9.31 -0.71
N LEU A 168 3.74 -10.01 -0.16
CA LEU A 168 2.41 -10.09 -0.76
C LEU A 168 1.75 -8.70 -0.79
N TRP A 169 1.92 -7.91 0.27
CA TRP A 169 1.40 -6.55 0.32
C TRP A 169 2.03 -5.64 -0.75
N GLY A 170 3.34 -5.73 -0.95
CA GLY A 170 4.05 -5.01 -2.01
C GLY A 170 3.51 -5.36 -3.40
N SER A 171 3.32 -6.65 -3.66
CA SER A 171 2.75 -7.17 -4.92
C SER A 171 1.33 -6.66 -5.15
N PHE A 172 0.50 -6.70 -4.10
CA PHE A 172 -0.87 -6.20 -4.12
C PHE A 172 -0.94 -4.69 -4.38
N CYS A 173 -0.13 -3.90 -3.68
CA CYS A 173 -0.06 -2.45 -3.87
C CYS A 173 0.44 -2.07 -5.26
N TRP A 174 1.41 -2.82 -5.80
CA TRP A 174 1.87 -2.61 -7.18
C TRP A 174 0.75 -2.89 -8.19
N LYS A 175 0.02 -4.02 -8.03
CA LYS A 175 -1.10 -4.37 -8.89
C LYS A 175 -2.23 -3.35 -8.80
N LYS A 176 -2.54 -2.88 -7.59
CA LYS A 176 -3.53 -1.82 -7.32
C LYS A 176 -3.21 -0.56 -8.11
N LYS A 177 -1.97 -0.06 -8.03
CA LYS A 177 -1.52 1.12 -8.82
C LYS A 177 -1.64 0.90 -10.32
N TRP A 178 -1.38 -0.32 -10.80
CA TRP A 178 -1.49 -0.65 -12.22
C TRP A 178 -2.94 -0.70 -12.72
N MET A 179 -3.87 -1.21 -11.89
CA MET A 179 -5.29 -1.30 -12.20
C MET A 179 -6.04 0.05 -12.05
N GLN A 180 -5.64 0.89 -11.09
CA GLN A 180 -6.28 2.19 -10.78
C GLN A 180 -6.14 3.27 -11.86
N LYS A 181 -5.51 2.99 -13.01
CA LYS A 181 -5.50 3.90 -14.16
C LYS A 181 -6.88 4.04 -14.83
N SER A 182 -7.93 3.33 -14.38
CA SER A 182 -9.21 3.29 -15.11
C SER A 182 -10.52 3.31 -14.32
N LEU A 183 -10.64 3.07 -13.01
CA LEU A 183 -11.95 3.13 -12.32
C LEU A 183 -11.84 3.35 -10.79
N THR A 184 -12.93 3.87 -10.22
CA THR A 184 -13.21 4.00 -8.78
C THR A 184 -14.01 2.79 -8.28
N ASP A 185 -13.61 2.23 -7.13
CA ASP A 185 -14.26 1.18 -6.31
C ASP A 185 -14.00 -0.32 -6.66
N ASP A 186 -12.75 -0.63 -7.00
CA ASP A 186 -12.28 -1.95 -7.44
C ASP A 186 -11.80 -2.90 -6.32
N GLU A 187 -11.81 -2.49 -5.05
CA GLU A 187 -11.30 -3.31 -3.94
C GLU A 187 -12.45 -3.83 -3.05
N LYS A 188 -12.42 -5.12 -2.72
CA LYS A 188 -13.41 -5.76 -1.84
C LYS A 188 -12.74 -6.61 -0.77
N LEU A 189 -13.37 -6.68 0.40
CA LEU A 189 -13.12 -7.74 1.38
C LEU A 189 -14.05 -8.90 1.07
N LEU A 190 -13.46 -10.06 0.77
CA LEU A 190 -14.17 -11.29 0.40
C LEU A 190 -13.67 -12.47 1.26
N PHE A 191 -14.43 -13.55 1.31
CA PHE A 191 -14.12 -14.73 2.10
C PHE A 191 -13.52 -15.85 1.24
N HIS A 192 -12.55 -16.57 1.79
CA HIS A 192 -12.04 -17.81 1.20
C HIS A 192 -11.96 -18.91 2.26
N GLY A 193 -12.66 -20.01 2.04
CA GLY A 193 -12.56 -21.22 2.85
C GLY A 193 -11.58 -22.19 2.22
N THR A 194 -10.75 -22.80 3.05
CA THR A 194 -9.76 -23.80 2.63
C THR A 194 -9.53 -24.81 3.74
N LYS A 195 -8.89 -25.93 3.40
CA LYS A 195 -8.49 -26.95 4.37
C LYS A 195 -7.36 -26.44 5.26
N GLN A 196 -7.30 -26.92 6.49
CA GLN A 196 -6.26 -26.58 7.48
C GLN A 196 -4.84 -26.69 6.91
N GLU A 197 -4.57 -27.74 6.12
CA GLU A 197 -3.26 -28.02 5.52
C GLU A 197 -2.75 -26.91 4.56
N TYR A 198 -3.62 -26.04 4.05
CA TYR A 198 -3.24 -24.97 3.12
C TYR A 198 -3.12 -23.59 3.78
N ILE A 199 -3.52 -23.44 5.04
CA ILE A 199 -3.59 -22.13 5.69
C ILE A 199 -2.21 -21.46 5.76
N ASP A 200 -1.20 -22.15 6.27
CA ASP A 200 0.15 -21.59 6.41
C ASP A 200 0.75 -21.22 5.04
N ARG A 201 0.59 -22.10 4.05
CA ARG A 201 1.03 -21.86 2.68
C ARG A 201 0.35 -20.64 2.07
N ILE A 202 -0.97 -20.52 2.19
CA ILE A 202 -1.71 -19.38 1.63
C ILE A 202 -1.31 -18.07 2.31
N ALA A 203 -1.09 -18.07 3.62
CA ALA A 203 -0.65 -16.87 4.33
C ALA A 203 0.76 -16.42 3.89
N GLN A 204 1.65 -17.38 3.62
CA GLN A 204 3.04 -17.12 3.19
C GLN A 204 3.16 -16.74 1.71
N GLU A 205 2.49 -17.50 0.84
CA GLU A 205 2.69 -17.45 -0.62
C GLU A 205 1.53 -16.77 -1.37
N GLY A 206 0.40 -16.53 -0.69
CA GLY A 206 -0.81 -16.00 -1.29
C GLY A 206 -1.66 -17.05 -2.02
N PHE A 207 -2.56 -16.59 -2.87
CA PHE A 207 -3.52 -17.45 -3.57
C PHE A 207 -3.06 -17.75 -5.00
N ASP A 208 -2.36 -18.87 -5.21
CA ASP A 208 -2.08 -19.39 -6.55
C ASP A 208 -3.01 -20.58 -6.88
N TRP A 209 -3.96 -20.34 -7.79
CA TRP A 209 -4.91 -21.37 -8.22
C TRP A 209 -4.24 -22.57 -8.90
N ARG A 210 -3.02 -22.41 -9.43
CA ARG A 210 -2.24 -23.53 -10.01
C ARG A 210 -1.83 -24.55 -8.96
N ASN A 211 -1.76 -24.13 -7.71
CA ASN A 211 -1.42 -24.96 -6.55
C ASN A 211 -2.66 -25.51 -5.84
N SER A 212 -3.85 -25.16 -6.33
CA SER A 212 -5.14 -25.66 -5.84
C SER A 212 -5.51 -26.88 -6.66
N GLY A 213 -5.51 -28.08 -6.04
CA GLY A 213 -6.08 -29.27 -6.66
C GLY A 213 -7.52 -29.02 -7.11
N SER A 214 -8.01 -29.76 -8.10
CA SER A 214 -9.31 -29.59 -8.79
C SER A 214 -10.56 -29.83 -7.92
N SER A 215 -10.56 -29.43 -6.65
CA SER A 215 -11.57 -29.84 -5.66
C SER A 215 -12.96 -29.21 -5.84
N VAL A 216 -13.14 -28.30 -6.80
CA VAL A 216 -14.47 -27.83 -7.22
C VAL A 216 -14.39 -27.52 -8.70
N GLY A 217 -15.32 -28.06 -9.50
CA GLY A 217 -15.40 -27.77 -10.93
C GLY A 217 -15.33 -26.26 -11.13
N ALA A 218 -14.34 -25.81 -11.91
CA ALA A 218 -14.03 -24.41 -12.12
C ALA A 218 -15.14 -23.74 -12.95
N LEU A 219 -16.37 -23.60 -12.42
CA LEU A 219 -17.57 -23.22 -13.18
C LEU A 219 -17.44 -21.83 -13.84
N PHE A 220 -16.69 -20.93 -13.21
CA PHE A 220 -16.58 -19.53 -13.62
C PHE A 220 -15.15 -19.16 -14.07
N GLY A 221 -14.29 -20.17 -14.24
CA GLY A 221 -12.91 -20.04 -14.72
C GLY A 221 -11.89 -20.76 -13.83
N GLU A 222 -10.76 -21.12 -14.42
CA GLU A 222 -9.58 -21.69 -13.75
C GLU A 222 -8.82 -20.56 -13.02
N GLY A 223 -9.30 -20.20 -11.83
CA GLY A 223 -8.74 -19.13 -10.99
C GLY A 223 -9.02 -19.35 -9.50
N SER A 224 -8.59 -18.40 -8.67
CA SER A 224 -8.85 -18.40 -7.22
C SER A 224 -10.25 -17.85 -6.94
N TYR A 225 -11.06 -18.57 -6.16
CA TYR A 225 -12.45 -18.25 -5.88
C TYR A 225 -12.60 -17.54 -4.53
N PHE A 226 -13.34 -16.44 -4.51
CA PHE A 226 -13.64 -15.65 -3.31
C PHE A 226 -15.13 -15.36 -3.24
N ALA A 227 -15.73 -15.60 -2.08
CA ALA A 227 -17.16 -15.40 -1.87
C ALA A 227 -17.44 -14.06 -1.19
N ARG A 228 -18.54 -13.42 -1.57
CA ARG A 228 -19.08 -12.26 -0.84
C ARG A 228 -19.51 -12.64 0.59
N ASP A 229 -20.08 -13.84 0.73
CA ASP A 229 -20.75 -14.29 1.94
C ASP A 229 -19.92 -15.38 2.63
N ALA A 230 -19.67 -15.22 3.93
CA ALA A 230 -18.91 -16.20 4.72
C ALA A 230 -19.62 -17.56 4.78
N SER A 231 -20.96 -17.56 4.74
CA SER A 231 -21.78 -18.78 4.70
C SER A 231 -21.47 -19.68 3.51
N TYR A 232 -21.11 -19.10 2.36
CA TYR A 232 -20.67 -19.86 1.20
C TYR A 232 -19.29 -20.49 1.45
N SER A 233 -18.34 -19.69 1.90
CA SER A 233 -16.95 -20.14 2.14
C SER A 233 -16.84 -21.18 3.26
N LYS A 234 -17.78 -21.20 4.23
CA LYS A 234 -17.86 -22.21 5.30
C LYS A 234 -17.89 -23.65 4.77
N HIS A 235 -18.44 -23.88 3.59
CA HIS A 235 -18.52 -25.23 3.01
C HIS A 235 -17.16 -25.79 2.51
N TYR A 236 -16.12 -24.94 2.45
CA TYR A 236 -14.80 -25.29 1.91
C TYR A 236 -13.71 -25.38 2.98
N THR A 237 -14.06 -25.24 4.26
CA THR A 237 -13.13 -25.39 5.39
C THR A 237 -13.48 -26.62 6.23
N ASP A 238 -12.46 -27.30 6.73
CA ASP A 238 -12.55 -28.42 7.68
C ASP A 238 -12.17 -28.02 9.13
N SER A 239 -11.71 -26.78 9.34
CA SER A 239 -11.23 -26.28 10.63
C SER A 239 -12.01 -25.11 11.19
N ARG A 240 -13.13 -24.72 10.56
CA ARG A 240 -13.91 -23.51 10.89
C ARG A 240 -13.03 -22.24 10.87
N GLN A 241 -12.08 -22.21 9.93
CA GLN A 241 -11.25 -21.05 9.67
C GLN A 241 -11.53 -20.52 8.26
N LEU A 242 -11.63 -19.20 8.13
CA LEU A 242 -11.82 -18.53 6.85
C LEU A 242 -10.79 -17.42 6.71
N PHE A 243 -10.27 -17.25 5.51
CA PHE A 243 -9.57 -16.02 5.17
C PHE A 243 -10.57 -14.92 4.86
N VAL A 244 -10.29 -13.71 5.34
CA VAL A 244 -10.83 -12.46 4.80
C VAL A 244 -9.73 -11.83 3.96
N VAL A 245 -10.04 -11.60 2.68
CA VAL A 245 -9.07 -11.32 1.63
C VAL A 245 -9.39 -9.98 1.02
N ARG A 246 -8.40 -9.09 0.89
CA ARG A 246 -8.50 -7.92 0.02
C ARG A 246 -8.34 -8.36 -1.42
N VAL A 247 -9.33 -8.05 -2.25
CA VAL A 247 -9.39 -8.48 -3.65
C VAL A 247 -9.61 -7.27 -4.56
N LEU A 248 -8.71 -7.10 -5.52
CA LEU A 248 -8.85 -6.15 -6.63
C LEU A 248 -9.72 -6.79 -7.72
N VAL A 249 -11.03 -6.58 -7.65
CA VAL A 249 -11.98 -7.18 -8.59
C VAL A 249 -11.99 -6.46 -9.94
N GLY A 250 -11.77 -5.15 -9.96
CA GLY A 250 -11.81 -4.35 -11.18
C GLY A 250 -13.13 -4.49 -11.95
N LYS A 251 -13.07 -4.31 -13.27
CA LYS A 251 -14.20 -4.58 -14.16
C LYS A 251 -14.47 -6.07 -14.26
N THR A 252 -15.67 -6.49 -13.90
CA THR A 252 -16.06 -7.91 -13.83
C THR A 252 -16.84 -8.38 -15.05
N ALA A 253 -16.58 -9.60 -15.53
CA ALA A 253 -17.38 -10.28 -16.55
C ALA A 253 -18.05 -11.55 -16.00
N GLN A 254 -19.11 -12.04 -16.63
CA GLN A 254 -19.63 -13.36 -16.30
C GLN A 254 -18.59 -14.44 -16.62
N GLY A 255 -18.31 -15.31 -15.66
CA GLY A 255 -17.34 -16.39 -15.78
C GLY A 255 -17.84 -17.55 -16.64
N LYS A 256 -16.89 -18.29 -17.20
CA LYS A 256 -17.14 -19.55 -17.92
C LYS A 256 -16.04 -20.54 -17.58
N ALA A 257 -16.37 -21.83 -17.58
CA ALA A 257 -15.48 -22.82 -17.01
C ALA A 257 -14.11 -22.94 -17.69
N HIS A 258 -14.04 -22.71 -19.00
CA HIS A 258 -12.80 -22.79 -19.79
C HIS A 258 -11.95 -21.51 -19.72
N TYR A 259 -12.37 -20.48 -18.99
CA TYR A 259 -11.57 -19.25 -18.89
C TYR A 259 -10.33 -19.49 -18.03
N ARG A 260 -9.16 -19.15 -18.58
CA ARG A 260 -7.87 -19.15 -17.86
C ARG A 260 -7.36 -17.75 -17.53
N LYS A 261 -8.10 -16.75 -17.99
CA LYS A 261 -7.91 -15.32 -17.77
C LYS A 261 -9.27 -14.63 -18.01
N PRO A 262 -9.51 -13.43 -17.48
CA PRO A 262 -10.74 -12.71 -17.77
C PRO A 262 -10.83 -12.37 -19.27
N PRO A 263 -12.06 -12.21 -19.83
CA PRO A 263 -12.25 -11.70 -21.19
C PRO A 263 -11.57 -10.35 -21.41
N SER A 264 -11.31 -10.00 -22.67
CA SER A 264 -10.70 -8.71 -23.03
C SER A 264 -11.44 -7.54 -22.39
N ASN A 265 -10.68 -6.60 -21.82
CA ASN A 265 -11.15 -5.42 -21.09
C ASN A 265 -11.78 -5.69 -19.71
N TYR A 266 -11.64 -6.90 -19.15
CA TYR A 266 -12.08 -7.23 -17.80
C TYR A 266 -10.89 -7.66 -16.92
N ASN A 267 -11.07 -7.59 -15.61
CA ASN A 267 -10.05 -7.87 -14.61
C ASN A 267 -10.35 -9.13 -13.78
N SER A 268 -11.61 -9.53 -13.69
CA SER A 268 -12.05 -10.73 -12.97
C SER A 268 -13.33 -11.31 -13.58
N CYS A 269 -13.68 -12.51 -13.14
CA CYS A 269 -14.94 -13.16 -13.49
C CYS A 269 -15.86 -13.29 -12.28
N VAL A 270 -17.17 -13.31 -12.51
CA VAL A 270 -18.19 -13.49 -11.48
C VAL A 270 -19.23 -14.51 -11.91
N ASP A 271 -19.97 -15.05 -10.94
CA ASP A 271 -21.13 -15.91 -11.17
C ASP A 271 -22.28 -15.16 -11.86
N ASN A 272 -22.62 -13.98 -11.34
CA ASN A 272 -23.72 -13.14 -11.83
C ASN A 272 -23.29 -11.65 -11.87
N PRO A 273 -23.16 -11.02 -13.06
CA PRO A 273 -22.75 -9.62 -13.17
C PRO A 273 -23.68 -8.61 -12.48
N SER A 274 -24.96 -8.91 -12.31
CA SER A 274 -25.93 -8.00 -11.68
C SER A 274 -25.90 -8.05 -10.16
N ASN A 275 -25.54 -9.18 -9.58
CA ASN A 275 -25.41 -9.35 -8.13
C ASN A 275 -24.37 -10.44 -7.81
N PRO A 276 -23.07 -10.13 -7.92
CA PRO A 276 -22.03 -11.12 -7.75
C PRO A 276 -22.00 -11.68 -6.32
N THR A 277 -21.92 -13.00 -6.21
CA THR A 277 -21.68 -13.69 -4.93
C THR A 277 -20.34 -14.42 -4.92
N ILE A 278 -19.79 -14.71 -6.11
CA ILE A 278 -18.51 -15.37 -6.30
C ILE A 278 -17.67 -14.52 -7.25
N TYR A 279 -16.41 -14.29 -6.88
CA TYR A 279 -15.40 -13.63 -7.69
C TYR A 279 -14.27 -14.61 -7.99
N VAL A 280 -13.87 -14.71 -9.26
CA VAL A 280 -12.77 -15.54 -9.74
C VAL A 280 -11.63 -14.64 -10.21
N ILE A 281 -10.47 -14.83 -9.59
CA ILE A 281 -9.27 -14.03 -9.79
C ILE A 281 -8.17 -14.90 -10.40
N PHE A 282 -7.55 -14.41 -11.47
CA PHE A 282 -6.60 -15.17 -12.27
C PHE A 282 -5.13 -14.78 -12.03
N ASP A 283 -4.91 -13.67 -11.32
CA ASP A 283 -3.59 -13.11 -10.99
C ASP A 283 -3.46 -13.00 -9.46
N PHE A 284 -2.47 -13.67 -8.89
CA PHE A 284 -2.25 -13.72 -7.44
C PHE A 284 -2.02 -12.31 -6.85
N ALA A 285 -1.41 -11.40 -7.61
CA ALA A 285 -1.14 -10.03 -7.16
C ALA A 285 -2.42 -9.19 -7.03
N GLN A 286 -3.58 -9.67 -7.49
CA GLN A 286 -4.88 -9.02 -7.23
C GLN A 286 -5.44 -9.35 -5.85
N THR A 287 -4.76 -10.17 -5.05
CA THR A 287 -5.27 -10.67 -3.76
C THR A 287 -4.25 -10.48 -2.65
N TYR A 288 -4.74 -10.22 -1.44
CA TYR A 288 -3.93 -10.18 -0.23
C TYR A 288 -4.69 -10.86 0.92
N PRO A 289 -4.19 -11.97 1.49
CA PRO A 289 -4.80 -12.58 2.68
C PRO A 289 -4.60 -11.62 3.86
N GLU A 290 -5.66 -10.91 4.25
CA GLU A 290 -5.53 -9.85 5.25
C GLU A 290 -5.81 -10.35 6.67
N TYR A 291 -6.83 -11.19 6.82
CA TYR A 291 -7.16 -11.79 8.09
C TYR A 291 -7.41 -13.29 7.96
N LEU A 292 -7.10 -14.02 9.02
CA LEU A 292 -7.60 -15.37 9.27
C LEU A 292 -8.54 -15.31 10.47
N ILE A 293 -9.80 -15.70 10.26
CA ILE A 293 -10.80 -15.76 11.32
C ILE A 293 -11.06 -17.21 11.76
N THR A 294 -11.40 -17.41 13.02
CA THR A 294 -11.76 -18.71 13.62
C THR A 294 -13.07 -18.54 14.39
N TYR A 295 -14.04 -19.45 14.21
CA TYR A 295 -15.39 -19.37 14.80
C TYR A 295 -15.95 -20.72 15.26
#